data_AF-A0A1I5SFH2-F1
#
_entry.id   AF-A0A1I5SFH2-F1
#
_cell.length_a   1.000
_cell.length_b   1.000
_cell.length_c   1.000
_cell.angle_alpha   90.00
_cell.angle_beta   90.00
_cell.angle_gamma   90.00
#
_symmetry.space_group_name_H-M   'P 1'
#
loop_
_entity.id
_entity.type
_entity.pdbx_description
1 polymer ?
#
loop_
_entity_poly.entity_id
_entity_poly.type
_entity_poly.pdbx_seq_one_letter_code
_entity_poly.pdbx_strand_id
1 'polypeptide(L)'
;MTLDVQVRGLLDRALELYRDSARATVWLRRHRARLDEPVRLAVAGPRAAGKTTLVRAIGTDRAVMVDTPPLDAAEPDTVERTCMDADAVLYLVPRPAQVDPRLLRAMQDHAIARAAPVNALAVLSRADELGGGRVDALISARQVARRHRRATELGGLCQDVLPVAGLLADAGRTLREDEVGAFAVLARVPRAELDPHLLSADRFAGPAVPGGLPAEVRAGLIGRFGLFGVRLAVTLVRQGTGGAEALAAELVRRSGLAELVAGIDRWFVAPRPVLKARSALIALEIVLRNEPSPAAVSLAAELERVVAGAHEFRELRELARLRAGRAGLPDEPRAEALRLLGDEGTAGTDRLGGAGDPATVLDAVRRWRAWAQSPLLDAGGRRVAITVIRSCEAMLG
;
A
#
# COMPACT_ATOMS: atom_id res chain seq x y z
N MET A 1 20.65 2.65 -20.73
CA MET A 1 21.16 2.79 -19.35
C MET A 1 19.97 2.83 -18.42
N THR A 2 19.92 1.97 -17.40
CA THR A 2 18.77 1.86 -16.48
C THR A 2 18.74 3.03 -15.50
N LEU A 3 17.56 3.35 -14.96
CA LEU A 3 17.40 4.41 -13.96
C LEU A 3 18.33 4.22 -12.75
N ASP A 4 18.50 2.98 -12.27
CA ASP A 4 19.38 2.66 -11.13
C ASP A 4 20.83 3.10 -11.38
N VAL A 5 21.39 2.81 -12.56
CA VAL A 5 22.76 3.21 -12.92
C VAL A 5 22.88 4.73 -12.98
N GLN A 6 21.88 5.42 -13.52
CA GLN A 6 21.86 6.89 -13.58
C GLN A 6 21.84 7.51 -12.18
N VAL A 7 20.99 7.00 -11.28
CA VAL A 7 20.87 7.51 -9.91
C VAL A 7 22.14 7.25 -9.10
N ARG A 8 22.76 6.07 -9.23
CA ARG A 8 24.04 5.79 -8.57
C ARG A 8 25.13 6.75 -9.02
N GLY A 9 25.27 6.96 -10.34
CA GLY A 9 26.24 7.90 -10.90
C GLY A 9 26.01 9.33 -10.42
N LEU A 10 24.75 9.78 -10.33
CA LEU A 10 24.40 11.09 -9.79
C LEU A 10 24.80 11.25 -8.31
N LEU A 11 24.51 10.25 -7.47
CA LEU A 11 24.87 10.28 -6.05
C LEU A 11 26.38 10.23 -5.84
N ASP A 12 27.10 9.41 -6.61
CA ASP A 12 28.55 9.28 -6.49
C ASP A 12 29.24 10.61 -6.88
N ARG A 13 28.78 11.28 -7.94
CA ARG A 13 29.25 12.64 -8.29
C ARG A 13 28.84 13.69 -7.26
N ALA A 14 27.66 13.57 -6.67
CA ALA A 14 27.23 14.47 -5.59
C ALA A 14 28.13 14.33 -4.35
N LEU A 15 28.53 13.10 -4.01
CA LEU A 15 29.45 12.82 -2.89
C LEU A 15 30.84 13.43 -3.11
N GLU A 16 31.34 13.40 -4.34
CA GLU A 16 32.58 14.07 -4.70
C GLU A 16 32.46 15.60 -4.59
N LEU A 17 31.37 16.16 -5.10
CA LEU A 17 31.11 17.61 -5.10
C LEU A 17 30.96 18.17 -3.67
N TYR A 18 30.25 17.45 -2.80
CA TYR A 18 29.93 17.88 -1.44
C TYR A 18 30.86 17.28 -0.37
N ARG A 19 32.04 16.80 -0.76
CA ARG A 19 33.02 16.15 0.13
C ARG A 19 33.40 16.97 1.38
N ASP A 20 33.38 18.30 1.26
CA ASP A 20 33.74 19.22 2.33
C ASP A 20 32.55 19.57 3.24
N SER A 21 31.34 19.20 2.85
CA SER A 21 30.13 19.31 3.68
C SER A 21 29.86 17.98 4.37
N ALA A 22 30.22 17.90 5.66
CA ALA A 22 29.96 16.71 6.48
C ALA A 22 28.47 16.35 6.52
N ARG A 23 27.60 17.37 6.61
CA ARG A 23 26.13 17.20 6.63
C ARG A 23 25.63 16.58 5.32
N ALA A 24 25.97 17.17 4.18
CA ALA A 24 25.56 16.66 2.87
C ALA A 24 26.13 15.26 2.62
N THR A 25 27.41 15.04 2.95
CA THR A 25 28.08 13.75 2.76
C THR A 25 27.41 12.64 3.58
N VAL A 26 27.10 12.86 4.87
CA VAL A 26 26.40 11.86 5.71
C VAL A 26 25.02 11.55 5.14
N TRP A 27 24.29 12.58 4.71
CA TRP A 27 22.96 12.44 4.13
C TRP A 27 22.96 11.66 2.80
N LEU A 28 23.87 11.99 1.88
CA LEU A 28 24.01 11.35 0.58
C LEU A 28 24.51 9.91 0.73
N ARG A 29 25.48 9.63 1.62
CA ARG A 29 25.95 8.26 1.90
C ARG A 29 24.83 7.37 2.42
N ARG A 30 23.98 7.88 3.31
CA ARG A 30 22.79 7.17 3.81
C ARG A 30 21.86 6.78 2.65
N HIS A 31 21.57 7.69 1.73
CA HIS A 31 20.69 7.40 0.59
C HIS A 31 21.35 6.50 -0.47
N ARG A 32 22.67 6.61 -0.65
CA ARG A 32 23.44 5.74 -1.53
C ARG A 32 23.47 4.29 -1.05
N ALA A 33 23.64 4.07 0.26
CA ALA A 33 23.59 2.73 0.86
C ALA A 33 22.19 2.11 0.77
N ARG A 34 21.14 2.93 0.96
CA ARG A 34 19.74 2.52 0.94
C ARG A 34 19.25 1.98 -0.40
N LEU A 35 19.93 2.25 -1.52
CA LEU A 35 19.53 1.75 -2.84
C LEU A 35 19.46 0.22 -2.87
N ASP A 36 20.30 -0.45 -2.08
CA ASP A 36 20.40 -1.91 -2.03
C ASP A 36 19.56 -2.54 -0.89
N GLU A 37 19.03 -1.72 0.02
CA GLU A 37 18.18 -2.16 1.12
C GLU A 37 16.74 -2.53 0.66
N PRO A 38 16.00 -3.30 1.48
CA PRO A 38 14.55 -3.45 1.32
C PRO A 38 13.81 -2.10 1.37
N VAL A 39 12.58 -2.08 0.86
CA VAL A 39 11.72 -0.89 0.91
C VAL A 39 11.47 -0.49 2.37
N ARG A 40 11.55 0.80 2.64
CA ARG A 40 11.18 1.40 3.92
C ARG A 40 9.72 1.86 3.87
N LEU A 41 8.86 1.26 4.66
CA LEU A 41 7.42 1.48 4.67
C LEU A 41 7.01 2.21 5.95
N ALA A 42 6.67 3.49 5.84
CA ALA A 42 6.14 4.26 6.95
C ALA A 42 4.65 3.94 7.17
N VAL A 43 4.26 3.70 8.42
CA VAL A 43 2.86 3.43 8.78
C VAL A 43 2.28 4.63 9.49
N ALA A 44 1.54 5.46 8.78
CA ALA A 44 1.00 6.74 9.23
C ALA A 44 -0.50 6.65 9.53
N GLY A 45 -0.95 7.30 10.59
CA GLY A 45 -2.37 7.33 10.97
C GLY A 45 -2.60 7.96 12.35
N PRO A 46 -3.84 8.37 12.68
CA PRO A 46 -4.14 8.98 13.98
C PRO A 46 -3.93 8.01 15.15
N ARG A 47 -4.09 8.49 16.38
CA ARG A 47 -4.16 7.64 17.57
C ARG A 47 -5.25 6.59 17.39
N ALA A 48 -5.02 5.42 17.97
CA ALA A 48 -5.92 4.26 17.88
C ALA A 48 -6.28 3.78 16.46
N ALA A 49 -5.55 4.19 15.42
CA ALA A 49 -5.73 3.68 14.05
C ALA A 49 -5.28 2.21 13.86
N GLY A 50 -4.70 1.59 14.89
CA GLY A 50 -4.23 0.20 14.82
C GLY A 50 -2.86 0.02 14.18
N LYS A 51 -1.99 1.06 14.16
CA LYS A 51 -0.64 1.01 13.57
C LYS A 51 0.18 -0.21 14.02
N THR A 52 0.39 -0.35 15.33
CA THR A 52 1.18 -1.46 15.91
C THR A 52 0.55 -2.82 15.61
N THR A 53 -0.77 -2.93 15.73
CA THR A 53 -1.50 -4.17 15.43
C THR A 53 -1.32 -4.58 13.97
N LEU A 54 -1.45 -3.63 13.04
CA LEU A 54 -1.31 -3.92 11.62
C LEU A 54 0.13 -4.27 11.24
N VAL A 55 1.13 -3.59 11.83
CA VAL A 55 2.55 -3.93 11.63
C VAL A 55 2.84 -5.36 12.09
N ARG A 56 2.32 -5.80 13.24
CA ARG A 56 2.44 -7.19 13.70
C ARG A 56 1.77 -8.18 12.76
N ALA A 57 0.57 -7.85 12.28
CA ALA A 57 -0.17 -8.71 11.36
C ALA A 57 0.52 -8.88 10.00
N ILE A 58 1.12 -7.80 9.46
CA ILE A 58 1.87 -7.83 8.20
C ILE A 58 3.19 -8.60 8.37
N GLY A 59 3.90 -8.38 9.48
CA GLY A 59 5.27 -8.88 9.68
C GLY A 59 6.34 -7.91 9.17
N THR A 60 7.61 -8.27 9.37
CA THR A 60 8.79 -7.42 9.04
C THR A 60 9.74 -8.06 8.02
N ASP A 61 9.34 -9.17 7.42
CA ASP A 61 10.10 -9.93 6.43
C ASP A 61 10.15 -9.27 5.04
N ARG A 62 9.12 -8.48 4.70
CA ARG A 62 8.93 -7.91 3.35
C ARG A 62 9.51 -6.51 3.17
N ALA A 63 9.53 -5.73 4.25
CA ALA A 63 9.89 -4.33 4.23
C ALA A 63 10.37 -3.88 5.62
N VAL A 64 11.20 -2.84 5.63
CA VAL A 64 11.61 -2.18 6.87
C VAL A 64 10.48 -1.24 7.29
N MET A 65 9.79 -1.58 8.38
CA MET A 65 8.72 -0.74 8.92
C MET A 65 9.30 0.48 9.62
N VAL A 66 8.82 1.66 9.26
CA VAL A 66 9.20 2.94 9.87
C VAL A 66 8.05 3.39 10.77
N ASP A 67 8.34 3.49 12.05
CA ASP A 67 7.36 4.01 13.01
C ASP A 67 7.13 5.49 12.76
N THR A 68 5.86 5.90 12.84
CA THR A 68 5.48 7.30 12.69
C THR A 68 4.65 7.72 13.89
N PRO A 69 4.88 8.93 14.42
CA PRO A 69 4.09 9.42 15.52
C PRO A 69 2.63 9.65 15.06
N PRO A 70 1.63 9.60 15.96
CA PRO A 70 0.24 9.75 15.57
C PRO A 70 -0.04 11.13 14.94
N LEU A 71 -0.80 11.13 13.84
CA LEU A 71 -1.06 12.34 13.04
C LEU A 71 -1.77 13.47 13.79
N ASP A 72 -2.62 13.09 14.74
CA ASP A 72 -3.42 13.97 15.61
C ASP A 72 -2.68 14.36 16.91
N ALA A 73 -1.43 13.91 17.07
CA ALA A 73 -0.63 14.10 18.27
C ALA A 73 0.70 14.79 18.02
N ALA A 74 1.18 14.77 16.79
CA ALA A 74 2.52 15.20 16.41
C ALA A 74 2.46 16.50 15.61
N GLU A 75 3.55 17.26 15.67
CA GLU A 75 3.77 18.38 14.76
C GLU A 75 3.72 17.88 13.31
N PRO A 76 2.93 18.52 12.41
CA PRO A 76 2.76 18.08 11.02
C PRO A 76 4.10 17.84 10.31
N ASP A 77 5.06 18.74 10.48
CA ASP A 77 6.41 18.67 9.91
C ASP A 77 7.15 17.39 10.30
N THR A 78 6.95 16.87 11.52
CA THR A 78 7.67 15.67 11.99
C THR A 78 7.16 14.42 11.28
N VAL A 79 5.84 14.31 11.13
CA VAL A 79 5.21 13.22 10.38
C VAL A 79 5.62 13.30 8.92
N GLU A 80 5.51 14.49 8.32
CA GLU A 80 5.81 14.72 6.92
C GLU A 80 7.26 14.34 6.61
N ARG A 81 8.24 14.80 7.40
CA ARG A 81 9.65 14.41 7.25
C ARG A 81 9.84 12.91 7.34
N THR A 82 9.21 12.25 8.31
CA THR A 82 9.31 10.78 8.47
C THR A 82 8.74 10.05 7.26
N CYS A 83 7.62 10.52 6.71
CA CYS A 83 6.98 9.94 5.53
C CYS A 83 7.77 10.24 4.24
N MET A 84 8.42 11.40 4.14
CA MET A 84 9.32 11.75 3.02
C MET A 84 10.63 10.95 3.04
N ASP A 85 11.13 10.61 4.23
CA ASP A 85 12.30 9.74 4.45
C ASP A 85 12.04 8.26 4.13
N ALA A 86 10.75 7.88 3.98
CA ALA A 86 10.32 6.53 3.64
C ALA A 86 10.16 6.37 2.12
N ASP A 87 10.35 5.14 1.65
CA ASP A 87 10.18 4.82 0.23
C ASP A 87 8.69 4.74 -0.13
N ALA A 88 7.86 4.30 0.82
CA ALA A 88 6.42 4.18 0.69
C ALA A 88 5.69 4.41 2.03
N VAL A 89 4.38 4.67 1.95
CA VAL A 89 3.51 4.95 3.12
C VAL A 89 2.25 4.07 3.12
N LEU A 90 1.97 3.41 4.24
CA LEU A 90 0.65 2.91 4.60
C LEU A 90 -0.08 3.98 5.40
N TYR A 91 -1.09 4.59 4.78
CA TYR A 91 -1.93 5.61 5.41
C TYR A 91 -3.18 4.96 6.01
N LEU A 92 -3.18 4.77 7.32
CA LEU A 92 -4.27 4.16 8.07
C LEU A 92 -5.37 5.17 8.36
N VAL A 93 -6.56 4.83 7.92
CA VAL A 93 -7.78 5.60 8.14
C VAL A 93 -8.76 4.71 8.90
N PRO A 94 -9.08 5.01 10.17
CA PRO A 94 -9.99 4.17 10.94
C PRO A 94 -11.37 4.08 10.30
N ARG A 95 -11.88 5.21 9.79
CA ARG A 95 -13.22 5.30 9.19
C ARG A 95 -13.18 6.03 7.85
N PRO A 96 -14.01 5.64 6.88
CA PRO A 96 -14.02 6.26 5.54
C PRO A 96 -14.26 7.78 5.55
N ALA A 97 -15.03 8.29 6.51
CA ALA A 97 -15.30 9.73 6.65
C ALA A 97 -14.11 10.53 7.24
N GLN A 98 -13.08 9.85 7.75
CA GLN A 98 -11.90 10.47 8.38
C GLN A 98 -10.68 10.51 7.44
N VAL A 99 -10.89 10.25 6.15
CA VAL A 99 -9.84 10.37 5.15
C VAL A 99 -9.41 11.84 5.08
N ASP A 100 -8.20 12.14 5.52
CA ASP A 100 -7.59 13.47 5.35
C ASP A 100 -6.47 13.40 4.28
N PRO A 101 -6.68 14.00 3.10
CA PRO A 101 -5.69 13.95 2.04
C PRO A 101 -4.46 14.84 2.31
N ARG A 102 -4.44 15.68 3.35
CA ARG A 102 -3.36 16.66 3.59
C ARG A 102 -1.97 16.03 3.64
N LEU A 103 -1.80 14.94 4.38
CA LEU A 103 -0.51 14.24 4.46
C LEU A 103 -0.08 13.71 3.09
N LEU A 104 -1.00 13.07 2.36
CA LEU A 104 -0.69 12.53 1.03
C LEU A 104 -0.40 13.62 0.00
N ARG A 105 -1.04 14.78 0.12
CA ARG A 105 -0.76 15.96 -0.71
C ARG A 105 0.62 16.55 -0.39
N ALA A 106 0.95 16.71 0.90
CA ALA A 106 2.27 17.20 1.33
C ALA A 106 3.41 16.31 0.79
N MET A 107 3.22 15.00 0.81
CA MET A 107 4.16 14.05 0.20
C MET A 107 4.33 14.22 -1.33
N GLN A 108 3.39 14.87 -2.00
CA GLN A 108 3.43 15.19 -3.43
C GLN A 108 3.86 16.63 -3.73
N ASP A 109 4.20 17.45 -2.73
CA ASP A 109 4.60 18.84 -2.95
C ASP A 109 6.01 18.97 -3.56
N HIS A 110 6.80 17.90 -3.51
CA HIS A 110 8.10 17.84 -4.16
C HIS A 110 7.97 17.57 -5.68
N ALA A 111 8.74 18.27 -6.52
CA ALA A 111 8.66 18.13 -7.99
C ALA A 111 8.92 16.69 -8.47
N ILE A 112 9.92 16.02 -7.89
CA ILE A 112 10.24 14.62 -8.18
C ILE A 112 9.14 13.68 -7.65
N ALA A 113 8.50 14.03 -6.53
CA ALA A 113 7.37 13.26 -6.03
C ALA A 113 6.20 13.33 -7.02
N ARG A 114 5.89 14.48 -7.61
CA ARG A 114 4.88 14.60 -8.68
C ARG A 114 5.24 13.81 -9.94
N ALA A 115 6.52 13.65 -10.24
CA ALA A 115 6.98 12.85 -11.37
C ALA A 115 6.69 11.36 -11.18
N ALA A 116 6.71 10.84 -9.95
CA ALA A 116 6.31 9.48 -9.62
C ALA A 116 5.33 9.49 -8.42
N PRO A 117 4.06 9.87 -8.64
CA PRO A 117 3.20 10.40 -7.58
C PRO A 117 2.70 9.39 -6.55
N VAL A 118 3.00 8.09 -6.69
CA VAL A 118 2.18 7.10 -5.99
C VAL A 118 3.04 6.05 -5.29
N ASN A 119 3.50 6.43 -4.09
CA ASN A 119 4.15 5.55 -3.13
C ASN A 119 3.31 5.36 -1.86
N ALA A 120 1.98 5.52 -1.93
CA ALA A 120 1.10 5.41 -0.78
C ALA A 120 -0.05 4.41 -0.99
N LEU A 121 -0.46 3.73 0.08
CA LEU A 121 -1.68 2.93 0.17
C LEU A 121 -2.55 3.41 1.31
N ALA A 122 -3.82 3.68 1.02
CA ALA A 122 -4.79 3.96 2.07
C ALA A 122 -5.37 2.65 2.60
N VAL A 123 -5.44 2.51 3.92
CA VAL A 123 -5.98 1.32 4.57
C VAL A 123 -7.14 1.72 5.47
N LEU A 124 -8.33 1.21 5.20
CA LEU A 124 -9.46 1.32 6.13
C LEU A 124 -9.21 0.33 7.28
N SER A 125 -8.54 0.79 8.34
CA SER A 125 -7.89 -0.08 9.34
C SER A 125 -8.82 -0.65 10.40
N ARG A 126 -10.06 -0.15 10.46
CA ARG A 126 -11.16 -0.67 11.29
C ARG A 126 -12.36 -1.04 10.43
N ALA A 127 -12.09 -1.73 9.33
CA ALA A 127 -13.11 -2.17 8.38
C ALA A 127 -14.19 -3.04 9.04
N ASP A 128 -13.83 -3.74 10.11
CA ASP A 128 -14.70 -4.55 10.95
C ASP A 128 -15.70 -3.76 11.79
N GLU A 129 -15.59 -2.44 11.90
CA GLU A 129 -16.57 -1.60 12.60
C GLU A 129 -17.70 -1.11 11.68
N LEU A 130 -17.53 -1.25 10.36
CA LEU A 130 -18.52 -0.82 9.39
C LEU A 130 -19.82 -1.64 9.51
N GLY A 131 -20.96 -0.96 9.36
CA GLY A 131 -22.27 -1.60 9.50
C GLY A 131 -22.55 -2.15 10.92
N GLY A 132 -21.86 -1.63 11.95
CA GLY A 132 -22.00 -2.09 13.33
C GLY A 132 -21.28 -3.42 13.62
N GLY A 133 -20.28 -3.77 12.80
CA GLY A 133 -19.44 -4.96 12.94
C GLY A 133 -20.16 -6.28 12.79
N ARG A 134 -21.17 -6.30 11.91
CA ARG A 134 -21.82 -7.53 11.46
C ARG A 134 -20.81 -8.44 10.74
N VAL A 135 -21.14 -9.72 10.60
CA VAL A 135 -20.22 -10.73 10.03
C VAL A 135 -19.86 -10.42 8.56
N ASP A 136 -20.66 -9.61 7.87
CA ASP A 136 -20.44 -9.12 6.51
C ASP A 136 -19.77 -7.72 6.44
N ALA A 137 -19.32 -7.16 7.57
CA ALA A 137 -18.71 -5.82 7.63
C ALA A 137 -17.58 -5.62 6.61
N LEU A 138 -16.71 -6.61 6.42
CA LEU A 138 -15.60 -6.54 5.46
C LEU A 138 -16.07 -6.56 3.99
N ILE A 139 -17.22 -7.18 3.69
CA ILE A 139 -17.81 -7.12 2.35
C ILE A 139 -18.28 -5.69 2.07
N SER A 140 -19.00 -5.09 3.03
CA SER A 140 -19.42 -3.69 2.97
C SER A 140 -18.20 -2.74 2.88
N ALA A 141 -17.14 -3.01 3.64
CA ALA A 141 -15.91 -2.25 3.63
C ALA A 141 -15.24 -2.23 2.26
N ARG A 142 -15.19 -3.38 1.55
CA ARG A 142 -14.66 -3.46 0.18
C ARG A 142 -15.47 -2.60 -0.79
N GLN A 143 -16.80 -2.58 -0.66
CA GLN A 143 -17.64 -1.72 -1.50
C GLN A 143 -17.40 -0.23 -1.23
N VAL A 144 -17.17 0.14 0.03
CA VAL A 144 -16.82 1.52 0.40
C VAL A 144 -15.43 1.89 -0.12
N ALA A 145 -14.43 1.03 0.07
CA ALA A 145 -13.07 1.23 -0.42
C ALA A 145 -13.02 1.44 -1.94
N ARG A 146 -13.75 0.60 -2.71
CA ARG A 146 -13.90 0.75 -4.17
C ARG A 146 -14.50 2.10 -4.58
N ARG A 147 -15.42 2.65 -3.79
CA ARG A 147 -15.99 3.98 -4.02
C ARG A 147 -14.96 5.08 -3.76
N HIS A 148 -14.22 5.02 -2.66
CA HIS A 148 -13.17 6.00 -2.34
C HIS A 148 -12.01 6.00 -3.33
N ARG A 149 -11.65 4.84 -3.90
CA ARG A 149 -10.66 4.74 -4.98
C ARG A 149 -11.05 5.59 -6.20
N ARG A 150 -12.34 5.70 -6.50
CA ARG A 150 -12.87 6.48 -7.62
C ARG A 150 -13.15 7.94 -7.25
N ALA A 151 -13.26 8.25 -5.95
CA ALA A 151 -13.50 9.60 -5.47
C ALA A 151 -12.34 10.55 -5.80
N THR A 152 -12.65 11.83 -5.97
CA THR A 152 -11.68 12.87 -6.31
C THR A 152 -10.66 13.13 -5.21
N GLU A 153 -11.07 12.99 -3.94
CA GLU A 153 -10.29 13.35 -2.75
C GLU A 153 -8.97 12.58 -2.60
N LEU A 154 -9.00 11.26 -2.85
CA LEU A 154 -7.82 10.38 -2.74
C LEU A 154 -7.21 9.98 -4.07
N GLY A 155 -7.95 10.11 -5.18
CA GLY A 155 -7.43 9.53 -6.41
C GLY A 155 -6.23 10.31 -6.92
N GLY A 156 -5.22 9.57 -7.35
CA GLY A 156 -3.90 10.10 -7.69
C GLY A 156 -2.98 10.30 -6.48
N LEU A 157 -3.49 10.24 -5.25
CA LEU A 157 -2.70 10.36 -4.01
C LEU A 157 -2.25 9.00 -3.44
N CYS A 158 -2.93 7.91 -3.79
CA CYS A 158 -2.61 6.55 -3.36
C CYS A 158 -2.83 5.53 -4.49
N GLN A 159 -2.19 4.37 -4.38
CA GLN A 159 -2.30 3.26 -5.34
C GLN A 159 -3.67 2.59 -5.26
N ASP A 160 -4.17 2.43 -4.04
CA ASP A 160 -5.45 1.80 -3.75
C ASP A 160 -5.94 2.18 -2.34
N VAL A 161 -7.20 1.82 -2.07
CA VAL A 161 -7.81 1.87 -0.75
C VAL A 161 -8.21 0.44 -0.37
N LEU A 162 -7.64 -0.12 0.69
CA LEU A 162 -7.85 -1.51 1.08
C LEU A 162 -8.48 -1.61 2.49
N PRO A 163 -9.56 -2.39 2.69
CA PRO A 163 -10.13 -2.60 4.00
C PRO A 163 -9.46 -3.73 4.77
N VAL A 164 -9.13 -3.48 6.04
CA VAL A 164 -8.51 -4.48 6.91
C VAL A 164 -9.11 -4.42 8.31
N ALA A 165 -9.34 -5.59 8.91
CA ALA A 165 -9.60 -5.75 10.33
C ALA A 165 -8.29 -6.16 11.02
N GLY A 166 -7.52 -5.17 11.48
CA GLY A 166 -6.17 -5.40 12.00
C GLY A 166 -6.13 -6.34 13.21
N LEU A 167 -7.09 -6.20 14.13
CA LEU A 167 -7.22 -7.07 15.30
C LEU A 167 -7.50 -8.51 14.89
N LEU A 168 -8.46 -8.73 13.98
CA LEU A 168 -8.77 -10.07 13.49
C LEU A 168 -7.57 -10.72 12.79
N ALA A 169 -6.82 -9.94 12.01
CA ALA A 169 -5.62 -10.39 11.31
C ALA A 169 -4.53 -10.85 12.30
N ASP A 170 -4.20 -10.01 13.29
CA ASP A 170 -3.18 -10.30 14.31
C ASP A 170 -3.59 -11.47 15.21
N ALA A 171 -4.84 -11.47 15.67
CA ALA A 171 -5.38 -12.52 16.52
C ALA A 171 -5.51 -13.87 15.77
N GLY A 172 -5.88 -13.86 14.49
CA GLY A 172 -5.92 -15.07 13.67
C GLY A 172 -4.54 -15.70 13.47
N ARG A 173 -3.49 -14.89 13.28
CA ARG A 173 -2.10 -15.37 13.16
C ARG A 173 -1.51 -15.88 14.47
N THR A 174 -2.05 -15.42 15.60
CA THR A 174 -1.56 -15.74 16.95
C THR A 174 -2.63 -16.44 17.78
N LEU A 175 -3.56 -17.14 17.13
CA LEU A 175 -4.69 -17.80 17.77
C LEU A 175 -4.18 -18.86 18.74
N ARG A 176 -4.69 -18.84 19.98
CA ARG A 176 -4.31 -19.79 21.02
C ARG A 176 -5.38 -20.85 21.27
N GLU A 177 -4.99 -22.01 21.79
CA GLU A 177 -5.91 -23.12 22.06
C GLU A 177 -6.99 -22.78 23.11
N ASP A 178 -6.65 -21.98 24.12
CA ASP A 178 -7.61 -21.48 25.13
C ASP A 178 -8.71 -20.63 24.49
N GLU A 179 -8.35 -19.82 23.49
CA GLU A 179 -9.30 -18.97 22.74
C GLU A 179 -10.23 -19.83 21.87
N VAL A 180 -9.71 -20.89 21.25
CA VAL A 180 -10.52 -21.87 20.49
C VAL A 180 -11.53 -22.55 21.41
N GLY A 181 -11.08 -22.99 22.59
CA GLY A 181 -11.95 -23.57 23.62
C GLY A 181 -13.06 -22.60 24.06
N ALA A 182 -12.72 -21.33 24.26
CA ALA A 182 -13.71 -20.31 24.60
C ALA A 182 -14.73 -20.10 23.48
N PHE A 183 -14.31 -20.04 22.21
CA PHE A 183 -15.26 -19.96 21.09
C PHE A 183 -16.15 -21.20 20.98
N ALA A 184 -15.64 -22.40 21.30
CA ALA A 184 -16.43 -23.62 21.34
C ALA A 184 -17.52 -23.58 22.44
N VAL A 185 -17.20 -23.03 23.61
CA VAL A 185 -18.18 -22.81 24.68
C VAL A 185 -19.28 -21.86 24.23
N LEU A 186 -18.91 -20.70 23.66
CA LEU A 186 -19.89 -19.73 23.12
C LEU A 186 -20.74 -20.32 21.99
N ALA A 187 -20.13 -21.12 21.11
CA ALA A 187 -20.82 -21.72 19.98
C ALA A 187 -21.93 -22.69 20.39
N ARG A 188 -21.81 -23.34 21.56
CA ARG A 188 -22.83 -24.24 22.12
C ARG A 188 -24.05 -23.53 22.70
N VAL A 189 -23.91 -22.27 23.10
CA VAL A 189 -25.04 -21.47 23.58
C VAL A 189 -26.04 -21.25 22.43
N PRO A 190 -27.36 -21.37 22.63
CA PRO A 190 -28.35 -21.06 21.60
C PRO A 190 -28.19 -19.62 21.06
N ARG A 191 -28.41 -19.44 19.75
CA ARG A 191 -28.26 -18.11 19.10
C ARG A 191 -29.13 -17.04 19.76
N ALA A 192 -30.39 -17.39 20.02
CA ALA A 192 -31.36 -16.49 20.64
C ALA A 192 -30.91 -15.96 22.01
N GLU A 193 -30.13 -16.74 22.75
CA GLU A 193 -29.59 -16.35 24.05
C GLU A 193 -28.30 -15.54 23.92
N LEU A 194 -27.42 -15.89 22.98
CA LEU A 194 -26.11 -15.22 22.85
C LEU A 194 -26.17 -13.90 22.08
N ASP A 195 -27.01 -13.81 21.04
CA ASP A 195 -27.06 -12.67 20.12
C ASP A 195 -27.33 -11.31 20.82
N PRO A 196 -28.22 -11.22 21.85
CA PRO A 196 -28.41 -9.97 22.61
C PRO A 196 -27.14 -9.45 23.27
N HIS A 197 -26.26 -10.34 23.72
CA HIS A 197 -24.98 -9.99 24.35
C HIS A 197 -23.93 -9.62 23.31
N LEU A 198 -24.02 -10.16 22.10
CA LEU A 198 -23.13 -9.82 21.01
C LEU A 198 -23.44 -8.47 20.37
N LEU A 199 -24.44 -7.70 20.82
CA LEU A 199 -24.80 -6.40 20.22
C LEU A 199 -23.74 -5.31 20.41
N SER A 200 -23.00 -5.32 21.52
CA SER A 200 -21.88 -4.41 21.78
C SER A 200 -20.79 -5.08 22.60
N ALA A 201 -19.59 -4.49 22.61
CA ALA A 201 -18.48 -4.97 23.43
C ALA A 201 -18.84 -4.97 24.93
N ASP A 202 -19.48 -3.91 25.42
CA ASP A 202 -19.87 -3.78 26.83
C ASP A 202 -20.88 -4.86 27.26
N ARG A 203 -21.86 -5.17 26.40
CA ARG A 203 -22.85 -6.21 26.68
C ARG A 203 -22.24 -7.61 26.74
N PHE A 204 -21.24 -7.87 25.90
CA PHE A 204 -20.51 -9.14 25.90
C PHE A 204 -19.51 -9.24 27.06
N ALA A 205 -18.93 -8.12 27.49
CA ALA A 205 -18.09 -8.09 28.69
C ALA A 205 -18.91 -8.21 29.99
N GLY A 206 -20.17 -7.77 29.99
CA GLY A 206 -21.06 -7.77 31.16
C GLY A 206 -21.32 -9.13 31.80
N PRO A 207 -21.78 -9.19 33.06
CA PRO A 207 -21.77 -10.40 33.89
C PRO A 207 -22.76 -11.49 33.47
N ALA A 208 -23.80 -11.15 32.70
CA ALA A 208 -24.93 -12.03 32.42
C ALA A 208 -24.82 -12.84 31.11
N VAL A 209 -23.61 -13.00 30.56
CA VAL A 209 -23.46 -13.75 29.30
C VAL A 209 -23.61 -15.25 29.55
N PRO A 210 -24.53 -15.94 28.84
CA PRO A 210 -24.71 -17.39 28.96
C PRO A 210 -23.48 -18.19 28.50
N GLY A 211 -23.39 -19.44 28.95
CA GLY A 211 -22.31 -20.37 28.59
C GLY A 211 -21.18 -20.48 29.61
N GLY A 212 -21.22 -19.73 30.72
CA GLY A 212 -20.32 -19.94 31.88
C GLY A 212 -18.85 -19.55 31.67
N LEU A 213 -18.53 -18.82 30.59
CA LEU A 213 -17.20 -18.26 30.41
C LEU A 213 -16.95 -17.13 31.42
N PRO A 214 -15.79 -17.06 32.08
CA PRO A 214 -15.44 -15.94 32.96
C PRO A 214 -15.41 -14.59 32.24
N ALA A 215 -15.70 -13.50 32.96
CA ALA A 215 -15.74 -12.15 32.39
C ALA A 215 -14.37 -11.71 31.85
N GLU A 216 -13.30 -12.11 32.51
CA GLU A 216 -11.91 -11.85 32.16
C GLU A 216 -11.57 -12.50 30.81
N VAL A 217 -12.03 -13.73 30.59
CA VAL A 217 -11.84 -14.44 29.31
C VAL A 217 -12.60 -13.72 28.20
N ARG A 218 -13.86 -13.32 28.43
CA ARG A 218 -14.65 -12.56 27.45
C ARG A 218 -14.02 -11.21 27.12
N ALA A 219 -13.52 -10.49 28.12
CA ALA A 219 -12.80 -9.23 27.93
C ALA A 219 -11.51 -9.44 27.13
N GLY A 220 -10.76 -10.51 27.40
CA GLY A 220 -9.58 -10.91 26.62
C GLY A 220 -9.90 -11.19 25.15
N LEU A 221 -11.00 -11.91 24.89
CA LEU A 221 -11.48 -12.15 23.52
C LEU A 221 -11.83 -10.84 22.80
N ILE A 222 -12.54 -9.92 23.46
CA ILE A 222 -12.83 -8.60 22.87
C ILE A 222 -11.56 -7.81 22.59
N GLY A 223 -10.60 -7.80 23.53
CA GLY A 223 -9.34 -7.08 23.38
C GLY A 223 -8.51 -7.55 22.19
N ARG A 224 -8.55 -8.86 21.89
CA ARG A 224 -7.77 -9.45 20.80
C ARG A 224 -8.50 -9.51 19.47
N PHE A 225 -9.76 -9.91 19.46
CA PHE A 225 -10.52 -10.16 18.22
C PHE A 225 -11.46 -9.02 17.84
N GLY A 226 -11.73 -8.10 18.77
CA GLY A 226 -12.86 -7.18 18.65
C GLY A 226 -14.21 -7.92 18.63
N LEU A 227 -15.31 -7.17 18.67
CA LEU A 227 -16.66 -7.76 18.64
C LEU A 227 -16.94 -8.49 17.33
N PHE A 228 -16.45 -7.94 16.21
CA PHE A 228 -16.56 -8.58 14.90
C PHE A 228 -15.88 -9.94 14.87
N GLY A 229 -14.63 -10.03 15.34
CA GLY A 229 -13.89 -11.28 15.35
C GLY A 229 -14.53 -12.33 16.27
N VAL A 230 -15.08 -11.93 17.43
CA VAL A 230 -15.86 -12.84 18.29
C VAL A 230 -17.09 -13.37 17.56
N ARG A 231 -17.90 -12.51 16.95
CA ARG A 231 -19.10 -12.92 16.18
C ARG A 231 -18.72 -13.87 15.04
N LEU A 232 -17.65 -13.57 14.33
CA LEU A 232 -17.16 -14.38 13.22
C LEU A 232 -16.68 -15.75 13.71
N ALA A 233 -15.81 -15.80 14.71
CA ALA A 233 -15.26 -17.04 15.25
C ALA A 233 -16.37 -17.97 15.76
N VAL A 234 -17.32 -17.45 16.54
CA VAL A 234 -18.48 -18.22 17.01
C VAL A 234 -19.31 -18.78 15.84
N THR A 235 -19.52 -17.97 14.79
CA THR A 235 -20.23 -18.40 13.59
C THR A 235 -19.50 -19.54 12.87
N LEU A 236 -18.18 -19.42 12.72
CA LEU A 236 -17.34 -20.42 12.05
C LEU A 236 -17.28 -21.74 12.81
N VAL A 237 -17.15 -21.69 14.14
CA VAL A 237 -17.18 -22.88 14.99
C VAL A 237 -18.54 -23.58 14.91
N ARG A 238 -19.65 -22.83 14.92
CA ARG A 238 -21.00 -23.40 14.71
C ARG A 238 -21.19 -24.04 13.33
N GLN A 239 -20.48 -23.54 12.32
CA GLN A 239 -20.48 -24.10 10.96
C GLN A 239 -19.61 -25.35 10.81
N GLY A 240 -18.93 -25.77 11.88
CA GLY A 240 -18.07 -26.96 11.86
C GLY A 240 -16.67 -26.70 11.29
N THR A 241 -16.18 -25.46 11.34
CA THR A 241 -14.77 -25.17 10.99
C THR A 241 -13.86 -25.97 11.93
N GLY A 242 -13.10 -26.91 11.37
CA GLY A 242 -12.38 -27.92 12.15
C GLY A 242 -11.10 -27.42 12.80
N GLY A 243 -10.98 -27.56 14.12
CA GLY A 243 -9.72 -27.35 14.85
C GLY A 243 -9.17 -25.90 14.85
N ALA A 244 -8.10 -25.70 15.60
CA ALA A 244 -7.48 -24.39 15.77
C ALA A 244 -6.91 -23.84 14.45
N GLU A 245 -6.27 -24.69 13.65
CA GLU A 245 -5.61 -24.30 12.40
C GLU A 245 -6.60 -23.81 11.34
N ALA A 246 -7.69 -24.53 11.10
CA ALA A 246 -8.67 -24.10 10.10
C ALA A 246 -9.41 -22.83 10.56
N LEU A 247 -9.68 -22.69 11.86
CA LEU A 247 -10.25 -21.46 12.41
C LEU A 247 -9.29 -20.28 12.20
N ALA A 248 -8.01 -20.42 12.57
CA ALA A 248 -6.98 -19.40 12.35
C ALA A 248 -6.91 -18.98 10.87
N ALA A 249 -6.83 -19.96 9.96
CA ALA A 249 -6.78 -19.71 8.52
C ALA A 249 -8.01 -18.93 8.02
N GLU A 250 -9.20 -19.24 8.54
CA GLU A 250 -10.44 -18.55 8.18
C GLU A 250 -10.51 -17.11 8.71
N LEU A 251 -10.10 -16.88 9.97
CA LEU A 251 -10.03 -15.54 10.55
C LEU A 251 -9.06 -14.65 9.75
N VAL A 252 -7.87 -15.16 9.42
CA VAL A 252 -6.90 -14.43 8.61
C VAL A 252 -7.44 -14.15 7.22
N ARG A 253 -8.04 -15.14 6.54
CA ARG A 253 -8.58 -14.98 5.19
C ARG A 253 -9.69 -13.93 5.13
N ARG A 254 -10.52 -13.84 6.17
CA ARG A 254 -11.62 -12.86 6.25
C ARG A 254 -11.20 -11.48 6.75
N SER A 255 -10.00 -11.33 7.31
CA SER A 255 -9.51 -10.06 7.87
C SER A 255 -9.19 -8.98 6.82
N GLY A 256 -9.00 -9.35 5.55
CA GLY A 256 -8.49 -8.45 4.51
C GLY A 256 -6.96 -8.33 4.46
N LEU A 257 -6.24 -8.98 5.39
CA LEU A 257 -4.77 -8.93 5.44
C LEU A 257 -4.10 -9.44 4.16
N ALA A 258 -4.60 -10.54 3.57
CA ALA A 258 -3.99 -11.11 2.36
C ALA A 258 -4.03 -10.12 1.18
N GLU A 259 -5.11 -9.36 1.04
CA GLU A 259 -5.27 -8.33 0.02
C GLU A 259 -4.29 -7.17 0.25
N LEU A 260 -4.10 -6.77 1.52
CA LEU A 260 -3.11 -5.76 1.89
C LEU A 260 -1.66 -6.22 1.62
N VAL A 261 -1.30 -7.44 2.04
CA VAL A 261 0.05 -8.00 1.83
C VAL A 261 0.35 -8.11 0.33
N ALA A 262 -0.60 -8.65 -0.46
CA ALA A 262 -0.45 -8.70 -1.91
C ALA A 262 -0.29 -7.30 -2.52
N GLY A 263 -1.03 -6.30 -2.01
CA GLY A 263 -0.86 -4.89 -2.42
C GLY A 263 0.52 -4.33 -2.10
N ILE A 264 1.06 -4.60 -0.90
CA ILE A 264 2.42 -4.18 -0.51
C ILE A 264 3.46 -4.83 -1.42
N ASP A 265 3.36 -6.13 -1.66
CA ASP A 265 4.29 -6.85 -2.53
C ASP A 265 4.27 -6.27 -3.95
N ARG A 266 3.06 -6.09 -4.50
CA ARG A 266 2.82 -5.63 -5.86
C ARG A 266 3.26 -4.19 -6.08
N TRP A 267 2.98 -3.29 -5.15
CA TRP A 267 3.14 -1.85 -5.38
C TRP A 267 4.36 -1.24 -4.72
N PHE A 268 4.97 -1.93 -3.75
CA PHE A 268 6.15 -1.44 -3.06
C PHE A 268 7.34 -2.38 -3.24
N VAL A 269 7.20 -3.68 -2.96
CA VAL A 269 8.33 -4.61 -3.03
C VAL A 269 8.79 -4.86 -4.47
N ALA A 270 7.87 -5.17 -5.38
CA ALA A 270 8.18 -5.43 -6.78
C ALA A 270 8.84 -4.21 -7.48
N PRO A 271 8.31 -2.98 -7.36
CA PRO A 271 8.96 -1.79 -7.93
C PRO A 271 10.05 -1.18 -7.02
N ARG A 272 10.66 -1.94 -6.10
CA ARG A 272 11.69 -1.46 -5.16
C ARG A 272 12.77 -0.60 -5.82
N PRO A 273 13.41 -1.00 -6.95
CA PRO A 273 14.46 -0.18 -7.56
C PRO A 273 13.97 1.22 -7.94
N VAL A 274 12.73 1.33 -8.43
CA VAL A 274 12.12 2.60 -8.85
C VAL A 274 11.81 3.49 -7.64
N LEU A 275 11.28 2.91 -6.56
CA LEU A 275 11.01 3.65 -5.32
C LEU A 275 12.30 4.12 -4.65
N LYS A 276 13.34 3.28 -4.62
CA LYS A 276 14.66 3.65 -4.10
C LYS A 276 15.31 4.77 -4.92
N ALA A 277 15.26 4.67 -6.24
CA ALA A 277 15.72 5.73 -7.13
C ALA A 277 14.98 7.05 -6.87
N ARG A 278 13.64 7.00 -6.73
CA ARG A 278 12.84 8.18 -6.38
C ARG A 278 13.28 8.81 -5.06
N SER A 279 13.40 8.03 -3.99
CA SER A 279 13.84 8.52 -2.67
C SER A 279 15.23 9.16 -2.74
N ALA A 280 16.17 8.53 -3.45
CA ALA A 280 17.52 9.05 -3.64
C ALA A 280 17.55 10.38 -4.43
N LEU A 281 16.75 10.49 -5.49
CA LEU A 281 16.68 11.72 -6.29
C LEU A 281 16.04 12.88 -5.51
N ILE A 282 15.02 12.60 -4.68
CA ILE A 282 14.46 13.59 -3.74
C ILE A 282 15.54 14.02 -2.74
N ALA A 283 16.26 13.07 -2.14
CA ALA A 283 17.31 13.37 -1.19
C ALA A 283 18.45 14.21 -1.79
N LEU A 284 18.80 13.96 -3.06
CA LEU A 284 19.79 14.76 -3.80
C LEU A 284 19.28 16.17 -4.11
N GLU A 285 18.04 16.31 -4.57
CA GLU A 285 17.41 17.63 -4.78
C GLU A 285 17.48 18.50 -3.52
N ILE A 286 17.14 17.91 -2.37
CA ILE A 286 17.14 18.61 -1.09
C ILE A 286 18.53 19.14 -0.75
N VAL A 287 19.60 18.39 -1.05
CA VAL A 287 20.98 18.85 -0.84
C VAL A 287 21.32 19.98 -1.80
N LEU A 288 21.04 19.82 -3.10
CA LEU A 288 21.32 20.82 -4.13
C LEU A 288 20.62 22.16 -3.82
N ARG A 289 19.40 22.09 -3.26
CA ARG A 289 18.62 23.26 -2.88
C ARG A 289 19.11 23.94 -1.60
N ASN A 290 19.56 23.16 -0.62
CA ASN A 290 20.01 23.70 0.67
C ASN A 290 21.47 24.19 0.66
N GLU A 291 22.30 23.62 -0.21
CA GLU A 291 23.72 23.96 -0.34
C GLU A 291 24.05 24.32 -1.81
N PRO A 292 23.51 25.43 -2.33
CA PRO A 292 23.71 25.83 -3.72
C PRO A 292 25.16 26.24 -3.97
N SER A 293 25.71 25.84 -5.12
CA SER A 293 27.02 26.28 -5.58
C SER A 293 27.10 26.35 -7.12
N PRO A 294 28.01 27.14 -7.70
CA PRO A 294 28.22 27.15 -9.15
C PRO A 294 28.57 25.76 -9.72
N ALA A 295 29.33 24.96 -8.97
CA ALA A 295 29.70 23.61 -9.36
C ALA A 295 28.52 22.62 -9.33
N ALA A 296 27.46 22.91 -8.56
CA ALA A 296 26.25 22.09 -8.48
C ALA A 296 25.28 22.28 -9.66
N VAL A 297 25.42 23.35 -10.45
CA VAL A 297 24.49 23.68 -11.56
C VAL A 297 24.43 22.55 -12.60
N SER A 298 25.59 22.00 -12.98
CA SER A 298 25.65 20.86 -13.92
C SER A 298 24.95 19.63 -13.36
N LEU A 299 25.09 19.38 -12.06
CA LEU A 299 24.51 18.20 -11.41
C LEU A 299 22.99 18.34 -11.27
N ALA A 300 22.50 19.55 -10.96
CA ALA A 300 21.06 19.85 -10.94
C ALA A 300 20.42 19.67 -12.33
N ALA A 301 21.06 20.16 -13.39
CA ALA A 301 20.56 19.97 -14.77
C ALA A 301 20.54 18.50 -15.19
N GLU A 302 21.48 17.68 -14.69
CA GLU A 302 21.50 16.25 -14.93
C GLU A 302 20.43 15.50 -14.13
N LEU A 303 20.23 15.86 -12.86
CA LEU A 303 19.11 15.38 -12.06
C LEU A 303 17.78 15.63 -12.76
N GLU A 304 17.53 16.85 -13.23
CA GLU A 304 16.32 17.21 -13.96
C GLU A 304 16.14 16.36 -15.24
N ARG A 305 17.22 16.15 -15.99
CA ARG A 305 17.22 15.30 -17.19
C ARG A 305 16.89 13.85 -16.88
N VAL A 306 17.45 13.29 -15.81
CA VAL A 306 17.17 11.93 -15.35
C VAL A 306 15.71 11.80 -14.94
N VAL A 307 15.19 12.72 -14.13
CA VAL A 307 13.78 12.72 -13.68
C VAL A 307 12.83 12.87 -14.87
N ALA A 308 13.12 13.77 -15.81
CA ALA A 308 12.29 13.98 -16.99
C ALA A 308 12.33 12.79 -17.95
N GLY A 309 13.47 12.10 -18.03
CA GLY A 309 13.71 10.94 -18.90
C GLY A 309 13.18 9.61 -18.37
N ALA A 310 13.08 9.45 -17.05
CA ALA A 310 12.71 8.20 -16.37
C ALA A 310 11.37 7.63 -16.88
N HIS A 311 11.44 6.54 -17.63
CA HIS A 311 10.26 5.88 -18.19
C HIS A 311 9.50 5.13 -17.10
N GLU A 312 10.21 4.54 -16.15
CA GLU A 312 9.69 3.82 -14.98
C GLU A 312 8.78 4.70 -14.12
N PHE A 313 9.09 6.01 -14.00
CA PHE A 313 8.20 6.97 -13.32
C PHE A 313 6.92 7.24 -14.11
N ARG A 314 6.99 7.23 -15.45
CA ARG A 314 5.81 7.33 -16.30
C ARG A 314 4.94 6.08 -16.20
N GLU A 315 5.53 4.89 -16.20
CA GLU A 315 4.82 3.62 -15.99
C GLU A 315 4.01 3.64 -14.68
N LEU A 316 4.67 3.96 -13.54
CA LEU A 316 3.99 4.03 -12.25
C LEU A 316 2.85 5.05 -12.22
N ARG A 317 3.05 6.20 -12.88
CA ARG A 317 2.01 7.24 -12.97
C ARG A 317 0.80 6.77 -13.78
N GLU A 318 1.03 6.17 -14.95
CA GLU A 318 -0.05 5.69 -15.81
C GLU A 318 -0.75 4.47 -15.23
N LEU A 319 -0.05 3.56 -14.54
CA LEU A 319 -0.65 2.48 -13.75
C LEU A 319 -1.63 3.04 -12.71
N ALA A 320 -1.22 4.05 -11.93
CA ALA A 320 -2.10 4.65 -10.94
C ALA A 320 -3.34 5.31 -11.58
N ARG A 321 -3.18 6.00 -12.72
CA ARG A 321 -4.30 6.60 -13.47
C ARG A 321 -5.25 5.54 -14.02
N LEU A 322 -4.72 4.45 -14.59
CA LEU A 322 -5.52 3.32 -15.08
C LEU A 322 -6.29 2.67 -13.94
N ARG A 323 -5.66 2.45 -12.79
CA ARG A 323 -6.28 1.89 -11.58
C ARG A 323 -7.36 2.79 -11.00
N ALA A 324 -7.19 4.10 -11.05
CA ALA A 324 -8.18 5.09 -10.61
C ALA A 324 -9.34 5.28 -11.60
N GLY A 325 -9.25 4.72 -12.81
CA GLY A 325 -10.22 4.95 -13.89
C GLY A 325 -10.13 6.36 -14.50
N ARG A 326 -8.96 7.00 -14.43
CA ARG A 326 -8.68 8.37 -14.90
C ARG A 326 -7.76 8.43 -16.11
N ALA A 327 -7.61 7.29 -16.79
CA ALA A 327 -6.71 7.11 -17.90
C ALA A 327 -7.31 7.45 -19.27
N GLY A 328 -8.64 7.66 -19.37
CA GLY A 328 -9.29 7.96 -20.65
C GLY A 328 -9.22 6.80 -21.65
N LEU A 329 -9.07 5.57 -21.15
CA LEU A 329 -8.91 4.36 -21.95
C LEU A 329 -10.19 3.50 -21.82
N PRO A 330 -10.75 2.97 -22.93
CA PRO A 330 -11.90 2.05 -22.88
C PRO A 330 -11.56 0.78 -22.07
N ASP A 331 -12.60 0.07 -21.60
CA ASP A 331 -12.40 -1.11 -20.75
C ASP A 331 -11.70 -2.26 -21.49
N GLU A 332 -11.94 -2.43 -22.79
CA GLU A 332 -11.34 -3.49 -23.62
C GLU A 332 -9.80 -3.51 -23.57
N PRO A 333 -9.06 -2.45 -23.94
CA PRO A 333 -7.59 -2.45 -23.87
C PRO A 333 -7.03 -2.24 -22.46
N ARG A 334 -7.87 -1.94 -21.46
CA ARG A 334 -7.40 -1.53 -20.12
C ARG A 334 -6.68 -2.65 -19.37
N ALA A 335 -7.19 -3.87 -19.44
CA ALA A 335 -6.56 -5.02 -18.78
C ALA A 335 -5.17 -5.30 -19.39
N GLU A 336 -5.06 -5.26 -20.72
CA GLU A 336 -3.78 -5.41 -21.41
C GLU A 336 -2.80 -4.28 -21.06
N ALA A 337 -3.29 -3.03 -20.97
CA ALA A 337 -2.47 -1.87 -20.58
C ALA A 337 -1.86 -2.03 -19.19
N LEU A 338 -2.69 -2.42 -18.21
CA LEU A 338 -2.25 -2.66 -16.84
C LEU A 338 -1.14 -3.72 -16.82
N ARG A 339 -1.38 -4.86 -17.47
CA ARG A 339 -0.41 -5.96 -17.52
C ARG A 339 0.91 -5.54 -18.19
N LEU A 340 0.87 -4.92 -19.38
CA LEU A 340 2.08 -4.51 -20.12
C LEU A 340 2.90 -3.42 -19.42
N LEU A 341 2.25 -2.57 -18.61
CA LEU A 341 2.92 -1.58 -17.75
C LEU A 341 3.46 -2.20 -16.46
N GLY A 342 3.26 -3.49 -16.24
CA GLY A 342 3.79 -4.24 -15.10
C GLY A 342 2.90 -4.20 -13.85
N ASP A 343 1.57 -4.09 -14.01
CA ASP A 343 0.63 -4.21 -12.90
C ASP A 343 0.84 -5.53 -12.15
N GLU A 344 1.06 -6.65 -12.84
CA GLU A 344 1.24 -7.99 -12.25
C GLU A 344 2.69 -8.40 -11.96
N GLY A 345 3.66 -7.59 -12.38
CA GLY A 345 5.08 -7.89 -12.25
C GLY A 345 5.89 -7.12 -13.30
N THR A 346 7.15 -6.85 -13.00
CA THR A 346 8.00 -6.03 -13.87
C THR A 346 8.74 -6.85 -14.92
N ALA A 347 8.79 -8.19 -14.78
CA ALA A 347 9.45 -9.09 -15.73
C ALA A 347 8.67 -9.17 -17.06
N GLY A 348 9.37 -9.41 -18.17
CA GLY A 348 8.75 -9.52 -19.49
C GLY A 348 7.69 -10.63 -19.56
N THR A 349 7.90 -11.74 -18.86
CA THR A 349 6.95 -12.86 -18.78
C THR A 349 5.63 -12.46 -18.13
N ASP A 350 5.69 -11.67 -17.05
CA ASP A 350 4.51 -11.19 -16.34
C ASP A 350 3.74 -10.19 -17.21
N ARG A 351 4.48 -9.28 -17.86
CA ARG A 351 3.92 -8.25 -18.74
C ARG A 351 3.21 -8.83 -19.97
N LEU A 352 3.72 -9.92 -20.53
CA LEU A 352 3.18 -10.56 -21.74
C LEU A 352 2.23 -11.72 -21.45
N GLY A 353 2.17 -12.20 -20.20
CA GLY A 353 1.35 -13.34 -19.75
C GLY A 353 1.76 -14.67 -20.38
N GLY A 354 3.05 -14.84 -20.68
CA GLY A 354 3.58 -16.00 -21.40
C GLY A 354 5.07 -15.85 -21.73
N ALA A 355 5.59 -16.73 -22.59
CA ALA A 355 6.96 -16.62 -23.09
C ALA A 355 7.12 -15.30 -23.86
N GLY A 356 8.10 -14.48 -23.47
CA GLY A 356 8.32 -13.16 -24.04
C GLY A 356 9.07 -13.18 -25.35
N ASP A 357 8.57 -13.93 -26.34
CA ASP A 357 9.19 -13.96 -27.66
C ASP A 357 9.09 -12.59 -28.38
N PRO A 358 10.06 -12.24 -29.24
CA PRO A 358 10.04 -10.95 -29.94
C PRO A 358 8.79 -10.74 -30.80
N ALA A 359 8.20 -11.81 -31.33
CA ALA A 359 7.00 -11.74 -32.17
C ALA A 359 5.79 -11.22 -31.37
N THR A 360 5.55 -11.77 -30.18
CA THR A 360 4.47 -11.35 -29.27
C THR A 360 4.63 -9.90 -28.86
N VAL A 361 5.86 -9.46 -28.57
CA VAL A 361 6.14 -8.06 -28.21
C VAL A 361 5.87 -7.13 -29.39
N LEU A 362 6.31 -7.49 -30.60
CA LEU A 362 6.05 -6.71 -31.82
C LEU A 362 4.55 -6.63 -32.14
N ASP A 363 3.79 -7.70 -31.91
CA ASP A 363 2.33 -7.69 -32.03
C ASP A 363 1.67 -6.73 -31.03
N ALA A 364 2.13 -6.72 -29.77
CA ALA A 364 1.67 -5.75 -28.78
C ALA A 364 1.98 -4.31 -29.23
N VAL A 365 3.20 -4.04 -29.70
CA VAL A 365 3.58 -2.72 -30.24
C VAL A 365 2.65 -2.29 -31.39
N ARG A 366 2.36 -3.20 -32.33
CA ARG A 366 1.43 -2.92 -33.45
C ARG A 366 0.02 -2.57 -32.95
N ARG A 367 -0.56 -3.37 -32.06
CA ARG A 367 -1.88 -3.11 -31.47
C ARG A 367 -1.92 -1.76 -30.77
N TRP A 368 -0.92 -1.44 -29.97
CA TRP A 368 -0.88 -0.20 -29.19
C TRP A 368 -0.60 1.05 -30.05
N ARG A 369 0.11 0.92 -31.18
CA ARG A 369 0.23 1.99 -32.18
C ARG A 369 -1.13 2.30 -32.83
N ALA A 370 -1.94 1.28 -33.13
CA ALA A 370 -3.29 1.49 -33.63
C ALA A 370 -4.17 2.22 -32.60
N TRP A 371 -4.10 1.83 -31.31
CA TRP A 371 -4.77 2.55 -30.23
C TRP A 371 -4.33 4.02 -30.12
N ALA A 372 -3.02 4.30 -30.16
CA ALA A 372 -2.50 5.67 -30.07
C ALA A 372 -3.00 6.60 -31.20
N GLN A 373 -3.29 6.03 -32.37
CA GLN A 373 -3.82 6.75 -33.53
C GLN A 373 -5.36 6.82 -33.54
N SER A 374 -6.04 6.01 -32.73
CA SER A 374 -7.50 5.94 -32.70
C SER A 374 -8.13 7.29 -32.33
N PRO A 375 -9.18 7.73 -33.05
CA PRO A 375 -9.94 8.92 -32.66
C PRO A 375 -10.75 8.73 -31.37
N LEU A 376 -10.94 7.48 -30.93
CA LEU A 376 -11.68 7.15 -29.70
C LEU A 376 -10.92 7.51 -28.42
N LEU A 377 -9.59 7.71 -28.49
CA LEU A 377 -8.79 8.05 -27.31
C LEU A 377 -8.67 9.57 -27.12
N ASP A 378 -8.94 10.02 -25.89
CA ASP A 378 -8.60 11.36 -25.47
C ASP A 378 -7.07 11.52 -25.29
N ALA A 379 -6.62 12.71 -24.88
CA ALA A 379 -5.21 12.97 -24.63
C ALA A 379 -4.64 12.05 -23.51
N GLY A 380 -5.46 11.63 -22.55
CA GLY A 380 -5.09 10.69 -21.50
C GLY A 380 -4.82 9.29 -22.03
N GLY A 381 -5.75 8.74 -22.81
CA GLY A 381 -5.66 7.41 -23.40
C GLY A 381 -4.48 7.31 -24.35
N ARG A 382 -4.22 8.35 -25.14
CA ARG A 382 -3.03 8.40 -26.02
C ARG A 382 -1.72 8.39 -25.23
N ARG A 383 -1.64 9.09 -24.10
CA ARG A 383 -0.45 9.04 -23.22
C ARG A 383 -0.21 7.64 -22.66
N VAL A 384 -1.27 6.94 -22.26
CA VAL A 384 -1.17 5.53 -21.84
C VAL A 384 -0.63 4.68 -22.98
N ALA A 385 -1.23 4.80 -24.17
CA ALA A 385 -0.81 4.01 -25.34
C ALA A 385 0.67 4.22 -25.68
N ILE A 386 1.15 5.47 -25.70
CA ILE A 386 2.56 5.81 -25.92
C ILE A 386 3.45 5.19 -24.84
N THR A 387 3.02 5.20 -23.58
CA THR A 387 3.77 4.60 -22.47
C THR A 387 3.86 3.09 -22.63
N VAL A 388 2.76 2.43 -23.02
CA VAL A 388 2.75 0.98 -23.30
C VAL A 388 3.68 0.63 -24.46
N ILE A 389 3.64 1.39 -25.57
CA ILE A 389 4.52 1.18 -26.72
C ILE A 389 5.99 1.20 -26.30
N ARG A 390 6.41 2.25 -25.58
CA ARG A 390 7.80 2.37 -25.09
C ARG A 390 8.19 1.23 -24.15
N SER A 391 7.25 0.78 -23.32
CA SER A 391 7.47 -0.35 -22.41
C SER A 391 7.71 -1.65 -23.19
N CYS A 392 6.94 -1.88 -24.26
CA CYS A 392 7.12 -3.03 -25.15
C CYS A 392 8.43 -2.94 -25.94
N GLU A 393 8.76 -1.77 -26.48
CA GLU A 393 10.02 -1.54 -27.19
C GLU A 393 11.24 -1.78 -26.29
N ALA A 394 11.16 -1.42 -25.00
CA ALA A 394 12.20 -1.71 -24.02
C ALA A 394 12.35 -3.20 -23.68
N MET A 395 11.38 -4.06 -24.01
CA MET A 395 11.50 -5.53 -23.85
C MET A 395 12.24 -6.18 -25.03
N LEU A 396 12.42 -5.46 -26.15
CA LEU A 396 13.07 -5.97 -27.37
C LEU A 396 14.59 -5.72 -27.40
N GLY A 397 15.08 -4.79 -26.59
CA GLY A 397 16.49 -4.42 -26.49
C GLY A 397 17.03 -4.71 -25.10
#